data_AF-Q6CI39-F1
#
_entry.id   AF-Q6CI39-F1
#
_cell.length_a   1.000
_cell.length_b   1.000
_cell.length_c   1.000
_cell.angle_alpha   90.00
_cell.angle_beta   90.00
_cell.angle_gamma   90.00
#
_symmetry.space_group_name_H-M   'P 1'
#
loop_
_entity.id
_entity.type
_entity.pdbx_description
1 polymer ?
#
loop_
_entity_poly.entity_id
_entity_poly.type
_entity_poly.pdbx_seq_one_letter_code
_entity_poly.pdbx_strand_id
1 'polypeptide(L)'
;MDTREECDRQWDDLRQSIESEWLKRMETGHKLYLQFFQFHDFVKDEHGEIQMSGVPVAASKEQVSAVVDDLARECAAIMERLTPAHGSLVLNQQRQMEYVRGFRNLVRPKDYEGAQQQYLIGILLGLSEKCLVWEGLMKEFEQTWESLESVMFQGGLQNIVRNQSEELKNWFFQKYQSKFGEHISPVTSTKPQVVLKDIASRPTETRFLPPEIMTMIYARVDLETCVAIRQVSSKWYTIFQQSDSILRTKLRQRNPWMKPGDGEMKTWQDCALLLVGRLKSDKWHTTDNIDTIKVTKPNAPRKTMVSLELFEDENLPSDFTSILDDCGCGISTCEHVHIDNDQARLVVDPWTMESRRYEEPYEVVSVGETISTLRFRDIVITLPTWLIDDEDCIEDIYIGRTMVSVYMVTDHVLMFPRDLAHHQDYFWYTRQDSHYHFGNMYVSREGFYFNLADLEGRKMVRYAKALRARPQAFYNGLVWWTVGDTSLVPTFIDLETPEKVYYNADGAITGFSKKNVFAQGSDTRDSSHLVATEHKYGQEIVDLATGIITLVKTQMAWPEPSVHFLGYRDGKFQSWCMCSGVVDYTRRKASAQLGI
;
A
#
# COMPACT_ATOMS: atom_id res chain seq x y z
N MET A 1 -25.03 59.83 28.35
CA MET A 1 -25.16 58.93 27.19
C MET A 1 -24.27 57.75 27.48
N ASP A 2 -24.88 56.57 27.62
CA ASP A 2 -24.26 55.40 28.23
C ASP A 2 -23.28 54.74 27.23
N THR A 3 -21.99 54.80 27.55
CA THR A 3 -20.90 54.22 26.73
C THR A 3 -21.02 52.71 26.55
N ARG A 4 -21.83 52.04 27.37
CA ARG A 4 -22.09 50.60 27.31
C ARG A 4 -23.10 50.23 26.23
N GLU A 5 -24.18 50.99 26.08
CA GLU A 5 -25.17 50.79 25.00
C GLU A 5 -24.56 51.03 23.63
N GLU A 6 -23.64 51.99 23.51
CA GLU A 6 -22.94 52.27 22.26
C GLU A 6 -21.94 51.16 21.89
N CYS A 7 -21.25 50.57 22.88
CA CYS A 7 -20.41 49.39 22.68
C CYS A 7 -21.22 48.15 22.27
N ASP A 8 -22.35 47.88 22.94
CA ASP A 8 -23.21 46.74 22.63
C ASP A 8 -23.82 46.87 21.23
N ARG A 9 -24.24 48.07 20.83
CA ARG A 9 -24.74 48.33 19.47
C ARG A 9 -23.66 48.15 18.40
N GLN A 10 -22.45 48.65 18.64
CA GLN A 10 -21.32 48.45 17.72
C GLN A 10 -20.97 46.97 17.56
N TRP A 11 -21.07 46.19 18.64
CA TRP A 11 -20.88 44.75 18.59
C TRP A 11 -21.98 44.03 17.80
N ASP A 12 -23.25 44.39 18.00
CA ASP A 12 -24.36 43.79 17.26
C ASP A 12 -24.31 44.12 15.76
N ASP A 13 -23.95 45.36 15.41
CA ASP A 13 -23.75 45.77 14.01
C ASP A 13 -22.60 44.98 13.35
N LEU A 14 -21.49 44.82 14.07
CA LEU A 14 -20.36 44.01 13.61
C LEU A 14 -20.75 42.53 13.47
N ARG A 15 -21.45 41.98 14.46
CA ARG A 15 -21.92 40.60 14.45
C ARG A 15 -22.82 40.33 13.26
N GLN A 16 -23.81 41.19 13.00
CA GLN A 16 -24.70 41.05 11.84
C GLN A 16 -23.92 41.17 10.52
N SER A 17 -22.95 42.07 10.42
CA SER A 17 -22.08 42.18 9.25
C SER A 17 -21.26 40.90 9.02
N ILE A 18 -20.72 40.30 10.08
CA ILE A 18 -19.94 39.06 10.02
C ILE A 18 -20.85 37.88 9.66
N GLU A 19 -22.03 37.76 10.25
CA GLU A 19 -23.02 36.71 9.96
C GLU A 19 -23.52 36.80 8.50
N SER A 20 -23.84 38.01 8.02
CA SER A 20 -24.24 38.24 6.63
C SER A 20 -23.11 37.88 5.65
N GLU A 21 -21.89 38.27 5.95
CA GLU A 21 -20.74 38.00 5.09
C GLU A 21 -20.37 36.51 5.11
N TRP A 22 -20.55 35.84 6.25
CA TRP A 22 -20.45 34.39 6.38
C TRP A 22 -21.47 33.66 5.50
N LEU A 23 -22.75 34.05 5.56
CA LEU A 23 -23.82 33.45 4.75
C LEU A 23 -23.54 33.58 3.25
N LYS A 24 -23.09 34.75 2.79
CA LYS A 24 -22.71 34.96 1.39
C LYS A 24 -21.59 34.00 0.97
N ARG A 25 -20.57 33.80 1.81
CA ARG A 25 -19.47 32.87 1.50
C ARG A 25 -19.90 31.41 1.48
N MET A 26 -20.82 31.02 2.36
CA MET A 26 -21.41 29.68 2.36
C MET A 26 -22.23 29.43 1.08
N GLU A 27 -23.01 30.41 0.63
CA GLU A 27 -23.76 30.34 -0.63
C GLU A 27 -22.82 30.21 -1.84
N THR A 28 -21.74 31.01 -1.88
CA THR A 28 -20.70 30.91 -2.91
C THR A 28 -20.06 29.52 -2.93
N GLY A 29 -19.72 28.97 -1.76
CA GLY A 29 -19.17 27.61 -1.65
C GLY A 29 -20.11 26.53 -2.19
N HIS A 30 -21.41 26.67 -1.94
CA HIS A 30 -22.43 25.77 -2.50
C HIS A 30 -22.55 25.89 -4.03
N LYS A 31 -22.47 27.12 -4.57
CA LYS A 31 -22.45 27.33 -6.03
C LYS A 31 -21.24 26.70 -6.70
N LEU A 32 -20.05 26.80 -6.10
CA LEU A 32 -18.85 26.12 -6.61
C LEU A 32 -19.01 24.60 -6.61
N TYR A 33 -19.61 24.05 -5.55
CA TYR A 33 -19.91 22.62 -5.47
C TYR A 33 -20.85 22.21 -6.63
N LEU A 34 -21.94 22.95 -6.87
CA LEU A 34 -22.84 22.67 -8.00
C LEU A 34 -22.16 22.78 -9.37
N GLN A 35 -21.28 23.78 -9.57
CA GLN A 35 -20.52 23.92 -10.82
C GLN A 35 -19.59 22.74 -11.08
N PHE A 36 -19.00 22.15 -10.03
CA PHE A 36 -18.22 20.93 -10.14
C PHE A 36 -19.08 19.74 -10.61
N PHE A 37 -20.30 19.57 -10.09
CA PHE A 37 -21.22 18.54 -10.58
C PHE A 37 -21.70 18.79 -12.02
N GLN A 38 -21.95 20.05 -12.39
CA GLN A 38 -22.31 20.37 -13.77
C GLN A 38 -21.18 20.06 -14.75
N PHE A 39 -19.93 20.36 -14.37
CA PHE A 39 -18.77 19.97 -15.16
C PHE A 39 -18.62 18.45 -15.21
N HIS A 40 -18.88 17.75 -14.11
CA HIS A 40 -18.92 16.29 -14.07
C HIS A 40 -19.94 15.72 -15.06
N ASP A 41 -21.17 16.21 -15.05
CA ASP A 41 -22.23 15.74 -15.95
C ASP A 41 -21.86 16.04 -17.40
N PHE A 42 -21.27 17.20 -17.67
CA PHE A 42 -20.73 17.53 -18.99
C PHE A 42 -19.63 16.56 -19.45
N VAL A 43 -18.68 16.21 -18.57
CA VAL A 43 -17.65 15.19 -18.88
C VAL A 43 -18.29 13.83 -19.11
N LYS A 44 -19.30 13.45 -18.33
CA LYS A 44 -20.01 12.17 -18.49
C LYS A 44 -20.77 12.10 -19.80
N ASP A 45 -21.42 13.18 -20.20
CA ASP A 45 -22.12 13.30 -21.47
C ASP A 45 -21.14 13.20 -22.64
N GLU A 46 -20.04 13.98 -22.62
CA GLU A 46 -18.97 13.92 -23.64
C GLU A 46 -18.25 12.55 -23.68
N HIS A 47 -18.12 11.87 -22.53
CA HIS A 47 -17.58 10.51 -22.47
C HIS A 47 -18.57 9.48 -23.02
N GLY A 48 -19.87 9.65 -22.76
CA GLY A 48 -20.94 8.85 -23.36
C GLY A 48 -21.08 9.09 -24.86
N GLU A 49 -20.62 10.25 -25.35
CA GLU A 49 -20.49 10.60 -26.76
C GLU A 49 -19.28 9.99 -27.46
N ILE A 50 -18.39 9.26 -26.77
CA ILE A 50 -17.46 8.32 -27.42
C ILE A 50 -18.32 7.17 -27.99
N GLN A 51 -19.09 7.50 -29.03
CA GLN A 51 -19.83 6.59 -29.88
C GLN A 51 -18.77 5.87 -30.69
N MET A 52 -18.26 4.79 -30.12
CA MET A 52 -17.35 3.94 -30.86
C MET A 52 -18.00 3.56 -32.19
N SER A 53 -17.41 4.05 -33.27
CA SER A 53 -17.65 3.56 -34.61
C SER A 53 -17.46 2.04 -34.55
N GLY A 54 -18.58 1.31 -34.60
CA GLY A 54 -18.65 -0.09 -34.19
C GLY A 54 -17.57 -0.91 -34.87
N VAL A 55 -16.55 -1.31 -34.10
CA VAL A 55 -15.57 -2.28 -34.58
C VAL A 55 -16.37 -3.54 -34.93
N PRO A 56 -16.32 -4.01 -36.18
CA PRO A 56 -17.11 -5.17 -36.58
C PRO A 56 -16.76 -6.34 -35.67
N VAL A 57 -17.76 -7.12 -35.26
CA VAL A 57 -17.54 -8.34 -34.48
C VAL A 57 -16.79 -9.33 -35.37
N ALA A 58 -15.68 -9.86 -34.88
CA ALA A 58 -14.63 -10.54 -35.65
C ALA A 58 -13.76 -9.59 -36.50
N ALA A 59 -13.32 -8.49 -35.90
CA ALA A 59 -12.37 -7.57 -36.53
C ALA A 59 -10.97 -8.17 -36.65
N SER A 60 -10.23 -7.72 -37.66
CA SER A 60 -8.80 -8.01 -37.80
C SER A 60 -7.95 -7.14 -36.85
N LYS A 61 -6.71 -7.56 -36.60
CA LYS A 61 -5.74 -6.80 -35.79
C LYS A 61 -5.45 -5.41 -36.39
N GLU A 62 -5.50 -5.29 -37.72
CA GLU A 62 -5.31 -4.04 -38.46
C GLU A 62 -6.50 -3.10 -38.27
N GLN A 63 -7.73 -3.63 -38.35
CA GLN A 63 -8.95 -2.85 -38.09
C GLN A 63 -8.96 -2.30 -36.65
N VAL A 64 -8.63 -3.14 -35.67
CA VAL A 64 -8.49 -2.70 -34.27
C VAL A 64 -7.42 -1.62 -34.13
N SER A 65 -6.25 -1.79 -34.79
CA SER A 65 -5.17 -0.82 -34.69
C SER A 65 -5.56 0.56 -35.25
N ALA A 66 -6.32 0.61 -36.35
CA ALA A 66 -6.79 1.87 -36.93
C ALA A 66 -7.78 2.59 -36.00
N VAL A 67 -8.70 1.85 -35.37
CA VAL A 67 -9.67 2.42 -34.43
C VAL A 67 -9.00 2.96 -33.16
N VAL A 68 -7.87 2.35 -32.73
CA VAL A 68 -7.08 2.89 -31.61
C VAL A 68 -6.50 4.27 -31.93
N ASP A 69 -6.00 4.49 -33.14
CA ASP A 69 -5.47 5.79 -33.57
C ASP A 69 -6.60 6.83 -33.67
N ASP A 70 -7.79 6.42 -34.11
CA ASP A 70 -8.98 7.27 -34.13
C ASP A 70 -9.43 7.67 -32.73
N LEU A 71 -9.46 6.70 -31.80
CA LEU A 71 -9.80 6.92 -30.39
C LEU A 71 -8.84 7.93 -29.73
N ALA A 72 -7.54 7.84 -30.00
CA ALA A 72 -6.56 8.79 -29.47
C ALA A 72 -6.86 10.22 -29.94
N ARG A 73 -7.23 10.39 -31.22
CA ARG A 73 -7.59 11.71 -31.78
C ARG A 73 -8.90 12.23 -31.20
N GLU A 74 -9.88 11.37 -31.00
CA GLU A 74 -11.17 11.72 -30.40
C GLU A 74 -11.02 12.16 -28.94
N CYS A 75 -10.24 11.42 -28.14
CA CYS A 75 -9.93 11.79 -26.75
C CYS A 75 -9.25 13.16 -26.68
N ALA A 76 -8.27 13.42 -27.56
CA ALA A 76 -7.60 14.72 -27.63
C ALA A 76 -8.57 15.86 -28.00
N ALA A 77 -9.49 15.62 -28.93
CA ALA A 77 -10.51 16.60 -29.32
C ALA A 77 -11.51 16.89 -28.20
N ILE A 78 -11.93 15.87 -27.43
CA ILE A 78 -12.77 16.05 -26.23
C ILE A 78 -12.02 16.90 -25.19
N MET A 79 -10.75 16.60 -24.93
CA MET A 79 -9.93 17.40 -23.99
C MET A 79 -9.82 18.87 -24.42
N GLU A 80 -9.68 19.13 -25.71
CA GLU A 80 -9.67 20.50 -26.25
C GLU A 80 -11.01 21.23 -25.98
N ARG A 81 -12.15 20.54 -26.17
CA ARG A 81 -13.48 21.10 -25.86
C ARG A 81 -13.70 21.36 -24.37
N LEU A 82 -13.17 20.48 -23.51
CA LEU A 82 -13.32 20.59 -22.06
C LEU A 82 -12.40 21.66 -21.44
N THR A 83 -11.27 21.97 -22.08
CA THR A 83 -10.22 22.86 -21.54
C THR A 83 -10.72 24.26 -21.15
N PRO A 84 -11.55 24.96 -21.95
CA PRO A 84 -12.09 26.27 -21.57
C PRO A 84 -13.00 26.20 -20.33
N ALA A 85 -13.85 25.17 -20.24
CA ALA A 85 -14.75 24.98 -19.10
C ALA A 85 -13.95 24.68 -17.83
N HIS A 86 -12.94 23.81 -17.91
CA HIS A 86 -12.00 23.52 -16.83
C HIS A 86 -11.28 24.81 -16.39
N GLY A 87 -10.67 25.55 -17.31
CA GLY A 87 -9.93 26.78 -16.99
C GLY A 87 -10.80 27.85 -16.33
N SER A 88 -12.03 28.02 -16.80
CA SER A 88 -13.02 28.93 -16.19
C SER A 88 -13.36 28.52 -14.76
N LEU A 89 -13.56 27.22 -14.52
CA LEU A 89 -13.87 26.67 -13.20
C LEU A 89 -12.71 26.86 -12.23
N VAL A 90 -11.47 26.54 -12.63
CA VAL A 90 -10.27 26.73 -11.80
C VAL A 90 -10.07 28.20 -11.43
N LEU A 91 -10.18 29.12 -12.40
CA LEU A 91 -10.06 30.56 -12.14
C LEU A 91 -11.15 31.06 -11.18
N ASN A 92 -12.38 30.60 -11.35
CA ASN A 92 -13.47 30.97 -10.45
C ASN A 92 -13.19 30.44 -9.03
N GLN A 93 -12.82 29.16 -8.89
CA GLN A 93 -12.48 28.56 -7.60
C GLN A 93 -11.33 29.30 -6.89
N GLN A 94 -10.26 29.64 -7.61
CA GLN A 94 -9.14 30.42 -7.08
C GLN A 94 -9.58 31.79 -6.55
N ARG A 95 -10.37 32.54 -7.34
CA ARG A 95 -10.91 33.85 -6.92
C ARG A 95 -11.78 33.74 -5.67
N GLN A 96 -12.62 32.72 -5.58
CA GLN A 96 -13.45 32.51 -4.39
C GLN A 96 -12.62 32.11 -3.17
N MET A 97 -11.59 31.28 -3.34
CA MET A 97 -10.66 30.94 -2.25
C MET A 97 -9.92 32.17 -1.72
N GLU A 98 -9.48 33.07 -2.60
CA GLU A 98 -8.90 34.36 -2.20
C GLU A 98 -9.90 35.23 -1.46
N TYR A 99 -11.15 35.30 -1.94
CA TYR A 99 -12.24 36.03 -1.28
C TYR A 99 -12.54 35.51 0.14
N VAL A 100 -12.42 34.19 0.35
CA VAL A 100 -12.62 33.56 1.66
C VAL A 100 -11.43 33.79 2.58
N ARG A 101 -10.19 33.64 2.07
CA ARG A 101 -8.97 33.95 2.82
C ARG A 101 -8.91 35.43 3.24
N GLY A 102 -9.42 36.33 2.40
CA GLY A 102 -9.55 37.75 2.71
C GLY A 102 -10.39 38.04 3.96
N PHE A 103 -11.44 37.24 4.22
CA PHE A 103 -12.26 37.39 5.43
C PHE A 103 -11.50 37.20 6.72
N ARG A 104 -10.63 36.18 6.73
CA ARG A 104 -9.85 35.81 7.90
C ARG A 104 -8.96 36.97 8.35
N ASN A 105 -8.57 37.82 7.39
CA ASN A 105 -7.76 39.02 7.66
C ASN A 105 -8.60 40.20 8.18
N LEU A 106 -9.91 40.21 7.93
CA LEU A 106 -10.84 41.24 8.41
C LEU A 106 -11.27 41.02 9.87
N VAL A 107 -11.36 39.77 10.31
CA VAL A 107 -11.77 39.43 11.68
C VAL A 107 -10.55 39.25 12.57
N ARG A 108 -10.40 40.10 13.59
CA ARG A 108 -9.30 40.06 14.57
C ARG A 108 -9.83 39.75 15.96
N PRO A 109 -9.94 38.46 16.36
CA PRO A 109 -10.51 38.09 17.66
C PRO A 109 -9.76 38.66 18.86
N LYS A 110 -8.48 39.01 18.68
CA LYS A 110 -7.63 39.62 19.71
C LYS A 110 -8.07 41.03 20.11
N ASP A 111 -8.88 41.68 19.28
CA ASP A 111 -9.39 43.03 19.54
C ASP A 111 -10.66 43.01 20.42
N TYR A 112 -11.12 41.83 20.86
CA TYR A 112 -12.34 41.60 21.65
C TYR A 112 -12.05 40.71 22.87
N GLU A 113 -12.92 40.75 23.88
CA GLU A 113 -12.79 39.96 25.12
C GLU A 113 -14.02 39.07 25.40
N GLY A 114 -13.83 38.03 26.22
CA GLY A 114 -14.91 37.19 26.72
C GLY A 114 -15.72 36.46 25.62
N ALA A 115 -17.05 36.51 25.72
CA ALA A 115 -17.97 35.81 24.83
C ALA A 115 -17.87 36.28 23.36
N GLN A 116 -17.54 37.55 23.14
CA GLN A 116 -17.40 38.14 21.80
C GLN A 116 -16.21 37.53 21.06
N GLN A 117 -15.06 37.43 21.75
CA GLN A 117 -13.86 36.78 21.21
C GLN A 117 -14.11 35.29 20.91
N GLN A 118 -14.77 34.57 21.81
CA GLN A 118 -15.09 33.15 21.62
C GLN A 118 -16.01 32.92 20.40
N TYR A 119 -17.01 33.78 20.21
CA TYR A 119 -17.90 33.74 19.06
C TYR A 119 -17.14 33.95 17.74
N LEU A 120 -16.25 34.94 17.66
CA LEU A 120 -15.43 35.19 16.46
C LEU A 120 -14.44 34.04 16.18
N ILE A 121 -13.86 33.47 17.23
CA ILE A 121 -13.01 32.27 17.10
C ILE A 121 -13.82 31.12 16.51
N GLY A 122 -15.05 30.89 16.99
CA GLY A 122 -15.95 29.87 16.45
C GLY A 122 -16.22 30.04 14.95
N ILE A 123 -16.53 31.26 14.51
CA ILE A 123 -16.72 31.57 13.08
C ILE A 123 -15.45 31.32 12.27
N LEU A 124 -14.29 31.77 12.75
CA LEU A 124 -13.02 31.59 12.06
C LEU A 124 -12.59 30.12 11.98
N LEU A 125 -12.88 29.33 13.01
CA LEU A 125 -12.67 27.88 13.00
C LEU A 125 -13.57 27.21 11.96
N GLY A 126 -14.88 27.52 11.97
CA GLY A 126 -15.81 27.00 10.97
C GLY A 126 -15.44 27.38 9.53
N LEU A 127 -14.97 28.61 9.31
CA LEU A 127 -14.43 29.04 8.01
C LEU A 127 -13.19 28.25 7.62
N SER A 128 -12.26 28.06 8.55
CA SER A 128 -11.02 27.33 8.30
C SER A 128 -11.30 25.87 7.92
N GLU A 129 -12.24 25.22 8.60
CA GLU A 129 -12.69 23.87 8.25
C GLU A 129 -13.30 23.81 6.85
N LYS A 130 -14.17 24.75 6.48
CA LYS A 130 -14.77 24.80 5.14
C LYS A 130 -13.75 25.09 4.05
N CYS A 131 -12.80 26.00 4.30
CA CYS A 131 -11.68 26.25 3.40
C CYS A 131 -10.87 24.97 3.16
N LEU A 132 -10.56 24.21 4.21
CA LEU A 132 -9.82 22.96 4.08
C LEU A 132 -10.57 21.93 3.22
N VAL A 133 -11.90 21.84 3.39
CA VAL A 133 -12.74 20.98 2.54
C VAL A 133 -12.69 21.43 1.08
N TRP A 134 -12.78 22.73 0.80
CA TRP A 134 -12.72 23.26 -0.57
C TRP A 134 -11.34 23.11 -1.20
N GLU A 135 -10.27 23.38 -0.46
CA GLU A 135 -8.89 23.13 -0.92
C GLU A 135 -8.67 21.65 -1.22
N GLY A 136 -9.26 20.76 -0.41
CA GLY A 136 -9.35 19.33 -0.69
C GLY A 136 -10.02 19.08 -2.03
N LEU A 137 -11.28 19.50 -2.20
CA LEU A 137 -12.04 19.31 -3.44
C LEU A 137 -11.36 19.88 -4.68
N MET A 138 -10.72 21.04 -4.59
CA MET A 138 -9.95 21.63 -5.70
C MET A 138 -8.78 20.74 -6.10
N LYS A 139 -8.00 20.29 -5.13
CA LYS A 139 -6.87 19.39 -5.38
C LYS A 139 -7.34 18.08 -6.01
N GLU A 140 -8.49 17.58 -5.58
CA GLU A 140 -9.11 16.38 -6.13
C GLU A 140 -9.60 16.57 -7.58
N PHE A 141 -10.15 17.75 -7.88
CA PHE A 141 -10.56 18.13 -9.22
C PHE A 141 -9.35 18.18 -10.17
N GLU A 142 -8.29 18.88 -9.78
CA GLU A 142 -7.05 18.98 -10.55
C GLU A 142 -6.44 17.60 -10.80
N GLN A 143 -6.38 16.73 -9.78
CA GLN A 143 -5.92 15.35 -9.93
C GLN A 143 -6.79 14.52 -10.90
N THR A 144 -8.10 14.74 -10.89
CA THR A 144 -9.02 14.05 -11.81
C THR A 144 -8.76 14.52 -13.23
N TRP A 145 -8.66 15.84 -13.44
CA TRP A 145 -8.34 16.46 -14.73
C TRP A 145 -7.00 15.98 -15.31
N GLU A 146 -5.94 15.94 -14.51
CA GLU A 146 -4.61 15.45 -14.92
C GLU A 146 -4.65 14.00 -15.44
N SER A 147 -5.58 13.19 -14.94
CA SER A 147 -5.75 11.78 -15.34
C SER A 147 -6.82 11.55 -16.41
N LEU A 148 -7.64 12.56 -16.72
CA LEU A 148 -8.91 12.37 -17.45
C LEU A 148 -8.68 11.78 -18.84
N GLU A 149 -7.81 12.39 -19.65
CA GLU A 149 -7.47 11.91 -21.00
C GLU A 149 -7.04 10.43 -20.98
N SER A 150 -6.17 10.08 -20.03
CA SER A 150 -5.67 8.70 -19.89
C SER A 150 -6.77 7.73 -19.50
N VAL A 151 -7.69 8.13 -18.62
CA VAL A 151 -8.83 7.29 -18.21
C VAL A 151 -9.80 7.10 -19.38
N MET A 152 -10.17 8.17 -20.10
CA MET A 152 -11.04 8.09 -21.27
C MET A 152 -10.44 7.20 -22.35
N PHE A 153 -9.16 7.39 -22.65
CA PHE A 153 -8.46 6.58 -23.64
C PHE A 153 -8.42 5.10 -23.23
N GLN A 154 -8.04 4.80 -21.99
CA GLN A 154 -8.02 3.41 -21.50
C GLN A 154 -9.41 2.77 -21.45
N GLY A 155 -10.45 3.50 -21.08
CA GLY A 155 -11.84 3.02 -21.13
C GLY A 155 -12.31 2.72 -22.55
N GLY A 156 -12.04 3.63 -23.49
CA GLY A 156 -12.31 3.42 -24.92
C GLY A 156 -11.57 2.19 -25.48
N LEU A 157 -10.32 1.97 -25.09
CA LEU A 157 -9.55 0.77 -25.47
C LEU A 157 -10.25 -0.52 -25.06
N GLN A 158 -10.80 -0.58 -23.84
CA GLN A 158 -11.51 -1.78 -23.36
C GLN A 158 -12.80 -2.01 -24.14
N ASN A 159 -13.54 -0.95 -24.44
CA ASN A 159 -14.78 -1.04 -25.20
C ASN A 159 -14.55 -1.62 -26.61
N ILE A 160 -13.45 -1.25 -27.28
CA ILE A 160 -13.10 -1.73 -28.64
C ILE A 160 -13.08 -3.26 -28.73
N VAL A 161 -12.56 -3.94 -27.70
CA VAL A 161 -12.36 -5.39 -27.71
C VAL A 161 -13.41 -6.18 -26.93
N ARG A 162 -14.37 -5.51 -26.29
CA ARG A 162 -15.37 -6.12 -25.40
C ARG A 162 -16.06 -7.34 -26.00
N ASN A 163 -16.54 -7.22 -27.24
CA ASN A 163 -17.31 -8.26 -27.94
C ASN A 163 -16.48 -9.06 -28.97
N GLN A 164 -15.15 -9.02 -28.87
CA GLN A 164 -14.25 -9.69 -29.79
C GLN A 164 -13.82 -11.08 -29.26
N SER A 165 -13.13 -11.86 -30.10
CA SER A 165 -12.61 -13.17 -29.68
C SER A 165 -11.56 -13.04 -28.58
N GLU A 166 -11.44 -14.06 -27.73
CA GLU A 166 -10.42 -14.12 -26.67
C GLU A 166 -8.99 -13.99 -27.23
N GLU A 167 -8.72 -14.53 -28.42
CA GLU A 167 -7.43 -14.34 -29.09
C GLU A 167 -7.13 -12.86 -29.37
N LEU A 168 -8.14 -12.12 -29.87
CA LEU A 168 -7.98 -10.70 -30.18
C LEU A 168 -7.89 -9.85 -28.92
N LYS A 169 -8.70 -10.16 -27.90
CA LYS A 169 -8.61 -9.53 -26.57
C LYS A 169 -7.21 -9.72 -25.97
N ASN A 170 -6.70 -10.96 -25.96
CA ASN A 170 -5.37 -11.27 -25.44
C ASN A 170 -4.27 -10.52 -26.21
N TRP A 171 -4.30 -10.53 -27.54
CA TRP A 171 -3.35 -9.76 -28.35
C TRP A 171 -3.42 -8.25 -28.05
N PHE A 172 -4.64 -7.72 -27.89
CA PHE A 172 -4.86 -6.30 -27.62
C PHE A 172 -4.35 -5.88 -26.25
N PHE A 173 -4.65 -6.66 -25.21
CA PHE A 173 -4.12 -6.45 -23.86
C PHE A 173 -2.60 -6.43 -23.87
N GLN A 174 -1.99 -7.39 -24.56
CA GLN A 174 -0.54 -7.49 -24.67
C GLN A 174 0.10 -6.32 -25.44
N LYS A 175 -0.60 -5.75 -26.44
CA LYS A 175 -0.07 -4.69 -27.31
C LYS A 175 -0.29 -3.28 -26.77
N TYR A 176 -1.45 -3.02 -26.17
CA TYR A 176 -1.88 -1.67 -25.78
C TYR A 176 -2.01 -1.52 -24.27
N GLN A 177 -2.81 -2.36 -23.61
CA GLN A 177 -3.19 -2.12 -22.23
C GLN A 177 -2.07 -2.41 -21.22
N SER A 178 -1.22 -3.41 -21.48
CA SER A 178 -0.12 -3.74 -20.56
C SER A 178 0.89 -2.60 -20.37
N LYS A 179 0.90 -1.59 -21.25
CA LYS A 179 1.81 -0.44 -21.17
C LYS A 179 1.48 0.47 -19.99
N PHE A 180 0.22 0.53 -19.55
CA PHE A 180 -0.18 1.39 -18.43
C PHE A 180 0.29 0.86 -17.07
N GLY A 181 0.60 -0.44 -16.99
CA GLY A 181 1.17 -1.09 -15.80
C GLY A 181 2.64 -1.47 -15.93
N GLU A 182 3.33 -1.12 -17.02
CA GLU A 182 4.68 -1.62 -17.31
C GLU A 182 5.75 -1.24 -16.27
N HIS A 183 5.55 -0.11 -15.58
CA HIS A 183 6.45 0.32 -14.50
C HIS A 183 6.28 -0.53 -13.24
N ILE A 184 5.15 -1.22 -13.08
CA ILE A 184 4.94 -2.22 -12.04
C ILE A 184 5.46 -3.55 -12.60
N SER A 185 6.78 -3.66 -12.65
CA SER A 185 7.44 -4.87 -13.11
C SER A 185 7.78 -5.77 -11.92
N PRO A 186 7.66 -7.10 -12.05
CA PRO A 186 8.28 -8.01 -11.10
C PRO A 186 9.77 -7.66 -10.95
N VAL A 187 10.33 -7.79 -9.74
CA VAL A 187 11.72 -7.39 -9.45
C VAL A 187 12.70 -8.34 -10.14
N THR A 188 12.92 -8.12 -11.44
CA THR A 188 13.97 -8.76 -12.23
C THR A 188 15.17 -7.82 -12.33
N SER A 189 15.65 -7.35 -11.18
CA SER A 189 16.91 -6.60 -11.13
C SER A 189 18.10 -7.58 -11.19
N THR A 190 18.79 -7.61 -12.33
CA THR A 190 20.17 -8.08 -12.44
C THR A 190 21.08 -6.90 -12.10
N LYS A 191 21.63 -6.88 -10.88
CA LYS A 191 22.69 -5.93 -10.54
C LYS A 191 23.86 -6.09 -11.51
N PRO A 192 24.49 -4.99 -11.98
CA PRO A 192 25.69 -5.07 -12.79
C PRO A 192 26.77 -5.82 -12.01
N GLN A 193 27.36 -6.84 -12.64
CA GLN A 193 28.55 -7.49 -12.09
C GLN A 193 29.61 -6.41 -11.85
N VAL A 194 30.12 -6.35 -10.63
CA VAL A 194 31.27 -5.49 -10.30
C VAL A 194 32.48 -6.06 -11.05
N VAL A 195 32.75 -5.49 -12.22
CA VAL A 195 33.99 -5.74 -12.96
C VAL A 195 35.09 -4.99 -12.24
N LEU A 196 35.93 -5.72 -11.50
CA LEU A 196 37.15 -5.17 -10.96
C LEU A 196 38.02 -4.70 -12.14
N LYS A 197 38.40 -3.42 -12.16
CA LYS A 197 39.47 -2.97 -13.05
C LYS A 197 40.73 -3.73 -12.65
N ASP A 198 41.27 -4.54 -13.57
CA ASP A 198 42.59 -5.13 -13.44
C ASP A 198 43.60 -3.99 -13.28
N ILE A 199 43.98 -3.69 -12.04
CA ILE A 199 45.18 -2.92 -11.77
C ILE A 199 46.35 -3.86 -12.07
N ALA A 200 46.90 -3.69 -13.27
CA ALA A 200 48.11 -4.35 -13.72
C ALA A 200 49.29 -3.94 -12.82
N SER A 201 49.49 -4.70 -11.76
CA SER A 201 50.79 -4.89 -11.13
C SER A 201 50.80 -6.29 -10.51
N ARG A 202 51.50 -7.23 -11.17
CA ARG A 202 51.81 -8.53 -10.59
C ARG A 202 52.45 -8.33 -9.21
N PRO A 203 51.91 -8.89 -8.12
CA PRO A 203 52.69 -9.07 -6.91
C PRO A 203 53.52 -10.34 -7.09
N THR A 204 54.82 -10.19 -6.88
CA THR A 204 55.75 -11.24 -6.49
C THR A 204 55.13 -12.11 -5.38
N GLU A 205 55.36 -13.42 -5.46
CA GLU A 205 54.91 -14.45 -4.51
C GLU A 205 54.89 -13.92 -3.07
N THR A 206 53.69 -13.67 -2.54
CA THR A 206 53.51 -13.31 -1.14
C THR A 206 52.46 -14.22 -0.53
N ARG A 207 52.86 -14.83 0.60
CA ARG A 207 52.14 -15.82 1.40
C ARG A 207 50.76 -15.30 1.80
N PHE A 208 49.75 -15.55 0.99
CA PHE A 208 48.38 -15.40 1.45
C PHE A 208 48.10 -16.44 2.53
N LEU A 209 47.33 -16.06 3.54
CA LEU A 209 46.79 -17.01 4.50
C LEU A 209 46.02 -18.13 3.77
N PRO A 210 46.03 -19.36 4.31
CA PRO A 210 45.15 -20.42 3.84
C PRO A 210 43.67 -19.97 3.91
N PRO A 211 42.82 -20.38 2.94
CA PRO A 211 41.39 -20.07 2.93
C PRO A 211 40.67 -20.35 4.27
N GLU A 212 41.08 -21.40 4.97
CA GLU A 212 40.54 -21.82 6.26
C GLU A 212 40.80 -20.76 7.33
N ILE A 213 42.01 -20.20 7.36
CA ILE A 213 42.38 -19.13 8.29
C ILE A 213 41.65 -17.84 7.94
N MET A 214 41.51 -17.51 6.65
CA MET A 214 40.74 -16.34 6.21
C MET A 214 39.26 -16.45 6.60
N THR A 215 38.68 -17.65 6.45
CA THR A 215 37.32 -17.97 6.87
C THR A 215 37.17 -17.88 8.40
N MET A 216 38.14 -18.38 9.17
CA MET A 216 38.18 -18.22 10.62
C MET A 216 38.25 -16.75 11.05
N ILE A 217 39.01 -15.91 10.32
CA ILE A 217 39.06 -14.47 10.56
C ILE A 217 37.67 -13.86 10.34
N TYR A 218 37.01 -14.16 9.22
CA TYR A 218 35.63 -13.71 8.99
C TYR A 218 34.68 -14.19 10.08
N ALA A 219 34.83 -15.40 10.63
CA ALA A 219 33.99 -15.86 11.73
C ALA A 219 34.16 -15.02 13.00
N ARG A 220 35.36 -14.47 13.25
CA ARG A 220 35.73 -13.80 14.52
C ARG A 220 35.60 -12.29 14.52
N VAL A 221 35.66 -11.62 13.37
CA VAL A 221 35.53 -10.15 13.27
C VAL A 221 34.07 -9.71 13.15
N ASP A 222 33.77 -8.43 13.34
CA ASP A 222 32.42 -7.89 13.13
C ASP A 222 32.03 -7.84 11.63
N LEU A 223 30.76 -7.54 11.35
CA LEU A 223 30.22 -7.56 9.99
C LEU A 223 30.85 -6.46 9.12
N GLU A 224 31.07 -5.28 9.69
CA GLU A 224 31.70 -4.12 9.06
C GLU A 224 33.12 -4.41 8.64
N THR A 225 33.88 -5.12 9.48
CA THR A 225 35.25 -5.57 9.20
C THR A 225 35.25 -6.66 8.15
N CYS A 226 34.31 -7.62 8.16
CA CYS A 226 34.14 -8.57 7.05
C CYS A 226 33.96 -7.85 5.71
N VAL A 227 33.08 -6.83 5.69
CA VAL A 227 32.80 -6.04 4.48
C VAL A 227 33.97 -5.16 4.06
N ALA A 228 34.81 -4.69 4.99
CA ALA A 228 36.01 -3.92 4.69
C ALA A 228 37.15 -4.81 4.16
N ILE A 229 37.41 -5.95 4.82
CA ILE A 229 38.48 -6.88 4.44
C ILE A 229 38.28 -7.43 3.03
N ARG A 230 37.04 -7.64 2.58
CA ARG A 230 36.74 -8.09 1.22
C ARG A 230 37.34 -7.18 0.13
N GLN A 231 37.56 -5.89 0.44
CA GLN A 231 38.08 -4.89 -0.51
C GLN A 231 39.61 -4.88 -0.58
N VAL A 232 40.30 -5.63 0.30
CA VAL A 232 41.77 -5.62 0.40
C VAL A 232 42.42 -6.37 -0.76
N SER A 233 41.84 -7.49 -1.21
CA SER A 233 42.36 -8.25 -2.35
C SER A 233 41.30 -9.15 -2.99
N SER A 234 41.56 -9.60 -4.22
CA SER A 234 40.71 -10.58 -4.92
C SER A 234 40.54 -11.88 -4.13
N LYS A 235 41.59 -12.34 -3.42
CA LYS A 235 41.48 -13.55 -2.58
C LYS A 235 40.52 -13.35 -1.42
N TRP A 236 40.58 -12.21 -0.71
CA TRP A 236 39.62 -11.91 0.37
C TRP A 236 38.19 -11.78 -0.14
N TYR A 237 38.02 -11.21 -1.33
CA TYR A 237 36.73 -11.16 -2.01
C TYR A 237 36.20 -12.56 -2.33
N THR A 238 37.02 -13.45 -2.89
CA THR A 238 36.62 -14.84 -3.17
C THR A 238 36.21 -15.59 -1.90
N ILE A 239 36.97 -15.45 -0.80
CA ILE A 239 36.60 -16.08 0.48
C ILE A 239 35.31 -15.47 1.03
N PHE A 240 35.09 -14.15 0.89
CA PHE A 240 33.84 -13.51 1.29
C PHE A 240 32.66 -14.11 0.52
N GLN A 241 32.83 -14.37 -0.77
CA GLN A 241 31.82 -15.03 -1.61
C GLN A 241 31.53 -16.48 -1.22
N GLN A 242 32.47 -17.15 -0.56
CA GLN A 242 32.34 -18.55 -0.11
C GLN A 242 31.88 -18.65 1.36
N SER A 243 31.86 -17.55 2.11
CA SER A 243 31.59 -17.52 3.56
C SER A 243 30.11 -17.29 3.91
N ASP A 244 29.19 -17.81 3.09
CA ASP A 244 27.75 -17.51 3.17
C ASP A 244 27.14 -17.89 4.54
N SER A 245 27.53 -19.03 5.12
CA SER A 245 27.08 -19.45 6.46
C SER A 245 27.53 -18.53 7.60
N ILE A 246 28.73 -17.97 7.49
CA ILE A 246 29.28 -17.01 8.46
C ILE A 246 28.52 -15.69 8.36
N LEU A 247 28.33 -15.19 7.13
CA LEU A 247 27.60 -13.96 6.88
C LEU A 247 26.14 -14.08 7.33
N ARG A 248 25.48 -15.21 7.03
CA ARG A 248 24.15 -15.54 7.54
C ARG A 248 24.10 -15.45 9.07
N THR A 249 25.05 -16.08 9.76
CA THR A 249 25.08 -16.10 11.23
C THR A 249 25.23 -14.68 11.79
N LYS A 250 26.18 -13.90 11.26
CA LYS A 250 26.41 -12.52 11.72
C LYS A 250 25.24 -11.59 11.43
N LEU A 251 24.63 -11.73 10.25
CA LEU A 251 23.46 -10.94 9.87
C LEU A 251 22.27 -11.26 10.76
N ARG A 252 21.96 -12.54 10.99
CA ARG A 252 20.84 -12.94 11.84
C ARG A 252 20.96 -12.44 13.27
N GLN A 253 22.19 -12.34 13.79
CA GLN A 253 22.45 -11.74 15.11
C GLN A 253 22.11 -10.25 15.17
N ARG A 254 22.12 -9.53 14.04
CA ARG A 254 21.88 -8.08 13.96
C ARG A 254 20.55 -7.68 13.34
N ASN A 255 20.04 -8.45 12.40
CA ASN A 255 18.74 -8.26 11.76
C ASN A 255 18.23 -9.62 11.27
N PRO A 256 17.47 -10.36 12.11
CA PRO A 256 16.97 -11.71 11.77
C PRO A 256 15.93 -11.72 10.66
N TRP A 257 15.30 -10.58 10.36
CA TRP A 257 14.26 -10.45 9.33
C TRP A 257 14.82 -10.24 7.93
N MET A 258 16.06 -9.72 7.82
CA MET A 258 16.75 -9.53 6.54
C MET A 258 17.29 -10.86 6.02
N LYS A 259 16.78 -11.34 4.89
CA LYS A 259 17.17 -12.62 4.28
C LYS A 259 17.29 -12.54 2.75
N PRO A 260 18.05 -13.44 2.12
CA PRO A 260 18.02 -13.60 0.66
C PRO A 260 16.59 -13.89 0.16
N GLY A 261 16.25 -13.31 -0.98
CA GLY A 261 14.90 -13.35 -1.57
C GLY A 261 13.98 -12.23 -1.09
N ASP A 262 14.40 -11.39 -0.13
CA ASP A 262 13.70 -10.15 0.22
C ASP A 262 14.17 -9.00 -0.69
N GLY A 263 13.29 -8.56 -1.57
CA GLY A 263 13.56 -7.51 -2.56
C GLY A 263 14.74 -7.83 -3.47
N GLU A 264 15.72 -6.92 -3.54
CA GLU A 264 16.85 -7.04 -4.47
C GLU A 264 17.99 -7.95 -3.98
N MET A 265 17.87 -8.51 -2.77
CA MET A 265 18.94 -9.28 -2.15
C MET A 265 18.86 -10.75 -2.55
N LYS A 266 19.89 -11.28 -3.22
CA LYS A 266 19.90 -12.68 -3.68
C LYS A 266 20.74 -13.59 -2.80
N THR A 267 21.67 -13.02 -2.04
CA THR A 267 22.65 -13.75 -1.22
C THR A 267 22.82 -13.10 0.14
N TRP A 268 23.38 -13.83 1.12
CA TRP A 268 23.72 -13.23 2.42
C TRP A 268 24.83 -12.18 2.30
N GLN A 269 25.63 -12.26 1.23
CA GLN A 269 26.59 -11.23 0.87
C GLN A 269 25.88 -9.92 0.53
N ASP A 270 24.85 -9.96 -0.33
CA ASP A 270 24.05 -8.77 -0.66
C ASP A 270 23.46 -8.15 0.60
N CYS A 271 22.95 -8.99 1.49
CA CYS A 271 22.38 -8.56 2.76
C CYS A 271 23.44 -7.84 3.64
N ALA A 272 24.64 -8.41 3.74
CA ALA A 272 25.74 -7.86 4.54
C ALA A 272 26.21 -6.52 3.99
N LEU A 273 26.35 -6.43 2.66
CA LEU A 273 26.72 -5.19 1.99
C LEU A 273 25.68 -4.10 2.17
N LEU A 274 24.41 -4.45 2.08
CA LEU A 274 23.32 -3.51 2.23
C LEU A 274 23.22 -2.97 3.66
N LEU A 275 23.26 -3.85 4.67
CA LEU A 275 23.22 -3.44 6.08
C LEU A 275 24.42 -2.53 6.44
N VAL A 276 25.64 -2.96 6.13
CA VAL A 276 26.86 -2.17 6.41
C VAL A 276 26.86 -0.87 5.61
N GLY A 277 26.36 -0.88 4.37
CA GLY A 277 26.22 0.32 3.54
C GLY A 277 25.26 1.35 4.14
N ARG A 278 24.15 0.89 4.74
CA ARG A 278 23.19 1.76 5.44
C ARG A 278 23.79 2.36 6.70
N LEU A 279 24.47 1.55 7.51
CA LEU A 279 25.13 1.99 8.75
C LEU A 279 26.21 3.05 8.51
N LYS A 280 26.92 2.98 7.38
CA LYS A 280 27.98 3.93 7.02
C LYS A 280 27.48 5.16 6.24
N SER A 281 26.21 5.19 5.84
CA SER A 281 25.66 6.27 5.04
C SER A 281 25.11 7.39 5.92
N ASP A 282 25.42 8.62 5.53
CA ASP A 282 24.90 9.87 6.07
C ASP A 282 23.39 10.07 5.87
N LYS A 283 22.77 9.28 5.00
CA LYS A 283 21.33 9.32 4.69
C LYS A 283 20.44 8.71 5.78
N TRP A 284 21.02 7.89 6.66
CA TRP A 284 20.29 7.20 7.72
C TRP A 284 20.50 7.92 9.04
N HIS A 285 19.44 8.53 9.54
CA HIS A 285 19.42 9.22 10.82
C HIS A 285 18.80 8.33 11.89
N THR A 286 19.01 8.65 13.17
CA THR A 286 18.46 7.88 14.30
C THR A 286 17.41 8.69 15.05
N THR A 287 16.38 8.01 15.53
CA THR A 287 15.38 8.58 16.44
C THR A 287 14.89 7.53 17.43
N ASP A 288 14.44 7.99 18.59
CA ASP A 288 13.80 7.13 19.59
C ASP A 288 12.28 7.08 19.40
N ASN A 289 11.71 7.99 18.59
CA ASN A 289 10.27 8.08 18.35
C ASN A 289 9.97 8.44 16.88
N ILE A 290 9.28 7.52 16.19
CA ILE A 290 8.98 7.65 14.76
C ILE A 290 8.06 8.83 14.46
N ASP A 291 7.18 9.22 15.38
CA ASP A 291 6.29 10.38 15.20
C ASP A 291 7.05 11.71 15.08
N THR A 292 8.33 11.75 15.48
CA THR A 292 9.15 12.97 15.41
C THR A 292 9.78 13.20 14.03
N ILE A 293 9.71 12.20 13.15
CA ILE A 293 10.27 12.28 11.80
C ILE A 293 9.49 13.32 11.01
N LYS A 294 10.22 14.29 10.45
CA LYS A 294 9.65 15.30 9.56
C LYS A 294 9.98 14.95 8.11
N VAL A 295 8.96 14.83 7.28
CA VAL A 295 9.09 14.60 5.85
C VAL A 295 8.71 15.88 5.11
N THR A 296 9.66 16.46 4.39
CA THR A 296 9.47 17.71 3.63
C THR A 296 9.55 17.51 2.11
N LYS A 297 9.48 16.25 1.66
CA LYS A 297 9.62 15.86 0.26
C LYS A 297 8.34 16.16 -0.54
N PRO A 298 8.45 16.61 -1.81
CA PRO A 298 7.29 16.73 -2.70
C PRO A 298 6.63 15.36 -2.92
N ASN A 299 5.35 15.38 -3.30
CA ASN A 299 4.58 14.16 -3.58
C ASN A 299 5.29 13.29 -4.62
N ALA A 300 5.18 11.98 -4.42
CA ALA A 300 5.70 10.99 -5.34
C ALA A 300 5.06 11.12 -6.74
N PRO A 301 5.79 10.74 -7.80
CA PRO A 301 5.22 10.69 -9.15
C PRO A 301 4.03 9.73 -9.17
N ARG A 302 2.96 10.16 -9.85
CA ARG A 302 1.72 9.40 -9.96
C ARG A 302 1.50 8.90 -11.39
N LYS A 303 0.98 7.68 -11.51
CA LYS A 303 0.48 7.11 -12.76
C LYS A 303 -0.97 6.65 -12.57
N THR A 304 -1.70 6.55 -13.67
CA THR A 304 -3.11 6.10 -13.65
C THR A 304 -3.28 4.87 -14.52
N MET A 305 -4.00 3.89 -14.01
CA MET A 305 -4.39 2.69 -14.74
C MET A 305 -5.88 2.44 -14.55
N VAL A 306 -6.55 2.02 -15.62
CA VAL A 306 -7.96 1.64 -15.61
C VAL A 306 -8.05 0.11 -15.56
N SER A 307 -8.81 -0.39 -14.58
CA SER A 307 -9.08 -1.81 -14.38
C SER A 307 -9.96 -2.36 -15.50
N LEU A 308 -9.76 -3.63 -15.79
CA LEU A 308 -10.59 -4.41 -16.70
C LEU A 308 -11.88 -4.83 -16.00
N GLU A 309 -13.01 -4.43 -16.55
CA GLU A 309 -14.31 -4.78 -15.99
C GLU A 309 -14.62 -6.26 -16.26
N LEU A 310 -14.94 -6.99 -15.19
CA LEU A 310 -15.57 -8.31 -15.24
C LEU A 310 -17.09 -8.12 -15.27
N PHE A 311 -17.76 -8.81 -16.20
CA PHE A 311 -19.22 -8.82 -16.29
C PHE A 311 -19.85 -9.96 -15.47
N GLU A 312 -21.18 -9.99 -15.46
CA GLU A 312 -21.95 -11.08 -14.85
C GLU A 312 -21.49 -12.44 -15.42
N ASP A 313 -21.20 -13.38 -14.52
CA ASP A 313 -20.72 -14.74 -14.83
C ASP A 313 -19.35 -14.82 -15.54
N GLU A 314 -18.59 -13.72 -15.64
CA GLU A 314 -17.19 -13.76 -16.03
C GLU A 314 -16.28 -14.05 -14.84
N ASN A 315 -15.26 -14.87 -15.08
CA ASN A 315 -14.24 -15.22 -14.10
C ASN A 315 -12.95 -14.46 -14.42
N LEU A 316 -12.10 -14.29 -13.42
CA LEU A 316 -10.71 -13.92 -13.68
C LEU A 316 -10.05 -14.96 -14.60
N PRO A 317 -9.17 -14.52 -15.52
CA PRO A 317 -8.42 -15.44 -16.35
C PRO A 317 -7.67 -16.49 -15.51
N SER A 318 -7.70 -17.75 -15.92
CA SER A 318 -7.07 -18.85 -15.16
C SER A 318 -5.55 -18.71 -14.99
N ASP A 319 -4.91 -17.91 -15.85
CA ASP A 319 -3.49 -17.56 -15.86
C ASP A 319 -3.19 -16.23 -15.12
N PHE A 320 -4.21 -15.53 -14.60
CA PHE A 320 -4.04 -14.35 -13.77
C PHE A 320 -3.61 -14.74 -12.35
N THR A 321 -2.62 -14.02 -11.83
CA THR A 321 -2.05 -14.22 -10.50
C THR A 321 -2.14 -12.93 -9.71
N SER A 322 -2.81 -12.94 -8.56
CA SER A 322 -2.89 -11.78 -7.67
C SER A 322 -1.51 -11.32 -7.17
N ILE A 323 -1.39 -10.04 -6.79
CA ILE A 323 -0.25 -9.56 -6.00
C ILE A 323 -0.34 -10.04 -4.55
N LEU A 324 -1.51 -10.48 -4.09
CA LEU A 324 -1.71 -10.99 -2.74
C LEU A 324 -1.70 -12.53 -2.77
N ASP A 325 -1.57 -13.13 -1.59
CA ASP A 325 -1.82 -14.56 -1.36
C ASP A 325 -3.01 -14.70 -0.38
N ASP A 326 -3.65 -15.87 -0.36
CA ASP A 326 -4.80 -16.24 0.50
C ASP A 326 -4.52 -16.26 2.02
N CYS A 327 -3.40 -15.72 2.47
CA CYS A 327 -2.90 -15.87 3.85
C CYS A 327 -3.53 -14.92 4.89
N GLY A 328 -4.51 -14.10 4.53
CA GLY A 328 -5.21 -13.22 5.47
C GLY A 328 -6.34 -12.46 4.80
N CYS A 329 -7.54 -13.01 4.86
CA CYS A 329 -8.74 -12.49 4.22
C CYS A 329 -9.22 -11.18 4.88
N GLY A 330 -8.61 -10.04 4.56
CA GLY A 330 -9.09 -8.70 4.95
C GLY A 330 -10.05 -8.12 3.91
N ILE A 331 -11.22 -7.62 4.33
CA ILE A 331 -12.33 -7.19 3.44
C ILE A 331 -11.89 -6.20 2.35
N SER A 332 -10.97 -5.28 2.66
CA SER A 332 -10.59 -4.16 1.77
C SER A 332 -9.55 -4.51 0.70
N THR A 333 -8.81 -5.60 0.89
CA THR A 333 -7.56 -5.86 0.16
C THR A 333 -7.27 -7.37 0.13
N CYS A 334 -8.28 -8.18 -0.15
CA CYS A 334 -8.14 -9.62 -0.38
C CYS A 334 -8.12 -9.89 -1.89
N GLU A 335 -7.54 -11.02 -2.30
CA GLU A 335 -7.70 -11.51 -3.68
C GLU A 335 -9.08 -12.13 -3.94
N HIS A 336 -9.85 -12.39 -2.88
CA HIS A 336 -11.22 -12.88 -2.94
C HIS A 336 -12.24 -11.77 -2.74
N VAL A 337 -13.48 -12.02 -3.16
CA VAL A 337 -14.60 -11.11 -2.93
C VAL A 337 -15.25 -11.43 -1.58
N HIS A 338 -15.14 -10.49 -0.64
CA HIS A 338 -15.83 -10.56 0.64
C HIS A 338 -17.25 -10.04 0.54
N ILE A 339 -18.19 -10.84 1.02
CA ILE A 339 -19.61 -10.55 0.96
C ILE A 339 -20.17 -10.67 2.37
N ASP A 340 -20.44 -9.53 2.98
CA ASP A 340 -21.24 -9.47 4.20
C ASP A 340 -22.72 -9.63 3.83
N ASN A 341 -23.37 -10.66 4.40
CA ASN A 341 -24.82 -10.87 4.37
C ASN A 341 -25.32 -10.89 5.82
N ASP A 342 -26.59 -10.52 6.04
CA ASP A 342 -27.24 -10.45 7.36
C ASP A 342 -27.13 -11.76 8.16
N GLN A 343 -27.01 -12.89 7.47
CA GLN A 343 -26.94 -14.23 8.08
C GLN A 343 -25.51 -14.81 8.17
N ALA A 344 -24.58 -14.38 7.32
CA ALA A 344 -23.22 -14.94 7.26
C ALA A 344 -22.26 -14.04 6.49
N ARG A 345 -20.97 -14.16 6.80
CA ARG A 345 -19.88 -13.64 5.96
C ARG A 345 -19.44 -14.70 4.96
N LEU A 346 -19.47 -14.34 3.69
CA LEU A 346 -19.09 -15.22 2.58
C LEU A 346 -17.82 -14.72 1.90
N VAL A 347 -17.08 -15.66 1.33
CA VAL A 347 -15.92 -15.42 0.49
C VAL A 347 -16.19 -16.08 -0.85
N VAL A 348 -16.03 -15.33 -1.94
CA VAL A 348 -16.18 -15.84 -3.32
C VAL A 348 -14.83 -15.81 -4.01
N ASP A 349 -14.46 -16.95 -4.58
CA ASP A 349 -13.30 -17.10 -5.45
C ASP A 349 -13.60 -16.49 -6.82
N PRO A 350 -12.88 -15.43 -7.25
CA PRO A 350 -13.16 -14.77 -8.53
C PRO A 350 -12.69 -15.55 -9.77
N TRP A 351 -11.92 -16.63 -9.63
CA TRP A 351 -11.52 -17.51 -10.74
C TRP A 351 -12.53 -18.63 -10.99
N THR A 352 -13.21 -19.11 -9.94
CA THR A 352 -14.15 -20.25 -10.02
C THR A 352 -15.61 -19.84 -9.80
N MET A 353 -15.84 -18.70 -9.16
CA MET A 353 -17.14 -18.23 -8.67
C MET A 353 -17.78 -19.17 -7.65
N GLU A 354 -16.97 -20.02 -7.01
CA GLU A 354 -17.37 -20.83 -5.86
C GLU A 354 -17.39 -19.96 -4.60
N SER A 355 -18.40 -20.19 -3.75
CA SER A 355 -18.57 -19.47 -2.49
C SER A 355 -18.38 -20.39 -1.29
N ARG A 356 -17.74 -19.84 -0.25
CA ARG A 356 -17.54 -20.49 1.05
C ARG A 356 -17.87 -19.53 2.18
N ARG A 357 -18.08 -20.06 3.38
CA ARG A 357 -18.16 -19.24 4.60
C ARG A 357 -16.77 -18.72 4.96
N TYR A 358 -16.71 -17.50 5.48
CA TYR A 358 -15.45 -16.85 5.88
C TYR A 358 -14.78 -17.56 7.06
N GLU A 359 -15.57 -17.95 8.07
CA GLU A 359 -15.09 -18.66 9.25
C GLU A 359 -14.96 -20.15 8.91
N GLU A 360 -13.72 -20.58 8.64
CA GLU A 360 -13.39 -21.99 8.44
C GLU A 360 -12.97 -22.62 9.76
N PRO A 361 -13.65 -23.69 10.23
CA PRO A 361 -13.21 -24.39 11.42
C PRO A 361 -11.91 -25.15 11.14
N TYR A 362 -11.02 -25.22 12.14
CA TYR A 362 -9.90 -26.16 12.11
C TYR A 362 -10.37 -27.59 12.40
N GLU A 363 -9.66 -28.59 11.86
CA GLU A 363 -9.94 -30.00 12.10
C GLU A 363 -8.97 -30.54 13.16
N VAL A 364 -9.50 -31.09 14.26
CA VAL A 364 -8.68 -31.86 15.21
C VAL A 364 -8.42 -33.25 14.64
N VAL A 365 -7.19 -33.49 14.19
CA VAL A 365 -6.79 -34.74 13.52
C VAL A 365 -6.52 -35.85 14.53
N SER A 366 -5.87 -35.51 15.65
CA SER A 366 -5.60 -36.48 16.71
C SER A 366 -5.38 -35.79 18.06
N VAL A 367 -5.83 -36.42 19.14
CA VAL A 367 -5.59 -35.99 20.52
C VAL A 367 -4.77 -37.07 21.22
N GLY A 368 -3.52 -36.77 21.58
CA GLY A 368 -2.64 -37.65 22.35
C GLY A 368 -2.56 -37.24 23.81
N GLU A 369 -1.87 -38.01 24.66
CA GLU A 369 -1.73 -37.66 26.10
C GLU A 369 -0.95 -36.36 26.34
N THR A 370 -0.01 -36.02 25.46
CA THR A 370 0.87 -34.85 25.61
C THR A 370 0.79 -33.87 24.45
N ILE A 371 0.53 -34.38 23.25
CA ILE A 371 0.51 -33.60 22.01
C ILE A 371 -0.78 -33.91 21.26
N SER A 372 -1.42 -32.85 20.79
CA SER A 372 -2.56 -32.91 19.89
C SER A 372 -2.20 -32.29 18.54
N THR A 373 -2.81 -32.81 17.49
CA THR A 373 -2.55 -32.43 16.10
C THR A 373 -3.83 -31.85 15.52
N LEU A 374 -3.73 -30.65 14.98
CA LEU A 374 -4.80 -29.97 14.26
C LEU A 374 -4.36 -29.68 12.83
N ARG A 375 -5.34 -29.69 11.92
CA ARG A 375 -5.16 -29.33 10.52
C ARG A 375 -5.98 -28.07 10.26
N PHE A 376 -5.32 -27.06 9.73
CA PHE A 376 -5.97 -25.86 9.23
C PHE A 376 -5.47 -25.62 7.81
N ARG A 377 -6.38 -25.75 6.84
CA ARG A 377 -6.05 -25.79 5.41
C ARG A 377 -4.99 -26.85 5.09
N ASP A 378 -3.88 -26.45 4.47
CA ASP A 378 -2.75 -27.29 4.07
C ASP A 378 -1.72 -27.50 5.18
N ILE A 379 -1.86 -26.83 6.33
CA ILE A 379 -0.89 -26.88 7.43
C ILE A 379 -1.34 -27.82 8.54
N VAL A 380 -0.42 -28.67 8.98
CA VAL A 380 -0.57 -29.50 10.18
C VAL A 380 0.19 -28.84 11.33
N ILE A 381 -0.52 -28.54 12.41
CA ILE A 381 0.00 -27.86 13.59
C ILE A 381 -0.07 -28.84 14.76
N THR A 382 1.01 -28.96 15.54
CA THR A 382 0.98 -29.74 16.78
C THR A 382 1.08 -28.81 17.98
N LEU A 383 0.15 -28.97 18.92
CA LEU A 383 0.08 -28.21 20.16
C LEU A 383 0.16 -29.16 21.37
N PRO A 384 0.58 -28.68 22.54
CA PRO A 384 0.36 -29.41 23.79
C PRO A 384 -1.13 -29.72 24.00
N THR A 385 -1.47 -30.96 24.39
CA THR A 385 -2.88 -31.40 24.52
C THR A 385 -3.72 -30.54 25.46
N TRP A 386 -3.13 -30.04 26.54
CA TRP A 386 -3.82 -29.17 27.50
C TRP A 386 -4.31 -27.83 26.90
N LEU A 387 -3.86 -27.46 25.70
CA LEU A 387 -4.37 -26.30 24.95
C LEU A 387 -5.59 -26.63 24.06
N ILE A 388 -5.96 -27.90 23.92
CA ILE A 388 -7.06 -28.39 23.07
C ILE A 388 -8.14 -29.10 23.91
N ASP A 389 -7.88 -29.42 25.18
CA ASP A 389 -8.80 -30.15 26.06
C ASP A 389 -10.14 -29.43 26.36
N ASP A 390 -10.28 -28.15 26.00
CA ASP A 390 -11.54 -27.39 26.02
C ASP A 390 -11.91 -27.01 24.57
N GLU A 391 -13.14 -27.31 24.11
CA GLU A 391 -13.55 -27.20 22.69
C GLU A 391 -13.46 -25.77 22.11
N ASP A 392 -13.22 -24.75 22.94
CA ASP A 392 -13.20 -23.33 22.57
C ASP A 392 -11.87 -22.60 22.93
N CYS A 393 -10.73 -23.29 22.94
CA CYS A 393 -9.45 -22.66 23.32
C CYS A 393 -8.87 -21.73 22.24
N ILE A 394 -9.08 -22.05 20.96
CA ILE A 394 -8.47 -21.35 19.82
C ILE A 394 -9.49 -20.35 19.25
N GLU A 395 -9.11 -19.06 19.25
CA GLU A 395 -9.90 -17.97 18.67
C GLU A 395 -9.76 -17.93 17.14
N ASP A 396 -8.52 -18.02 16.64
CA ASP A 396 -8.22 -17.90 15.22
C ASP A 396 -6.84 -18.50 14.88
N ILE A 397 -6.62 -18.85 13.61
CA ILE A 397 -5.32 -19.33 13.10
C ILE A 397 -4.95 -18.51 11.87
N TYR A 398 -3.90 -17.71 12.00
CA TYR A 398 -3.31 -16.97 10.88
C TYR A 398 -2.15 -17.77 10.28
N ILE A 399 -2.26 -18.13 9.00
CA ILE A 399 -1.16 -18.73 8.24
C ILE A 399 -0.48 -17.63 7.44
N GLY A 400 0.63 -17.10 7.96
CA GLY A 400 1.51 -16.21 7.22
C GLY A 400 2.47 -16.97 6.30
N ARG A 401 3.35 -16.23 5.62
CA ARG A 401 4.35 -16.83 4.72
C ARG A 401 5.43 -17.62 5.45
N THR A 402 6.05 -17.03 6.46
CA THR A 402 7.13 -17.64 7.24
C THR A 402 6.69 -18.13 8.58
N MET A 403 5.45 -17.83 8.96
CA MET A 403 4.98 -18.10 10.30
C MET A 403 3.52 -18.48 10.33
N VAL A 404 3.16 -19.28 11.31
CA VAL A 404 1.79 -19.57 11.68
C VAL A 404 1.57 -18.97 13.06
N SER A 405 0.46 -18.26 13.25
CA SER A 405 0.06 -17.69 14.54
C SER A 405 -1.27 -18.29 14.95
N VAL A 406 -1.29 -18.99 16.08
CA VAL A 406 -2.50 -19.53 16.69
C VAL A 406 -2.90 -18.58 17.81
N TYR A 407 -4.04 -17.92 17.65
CA TYR A 407 -4.62 -17.03 18.64
C TYR A 407 -5.49 -17.82 19.59
N MET A 408 -5.23 -17.67 20.88
CA MET A 408 -5.96 -18.33 21.96
C MET A 408 -6.94 -17.35 22.58
N VAL A 409 -8.08 -17.85 23.07
CA VAL A 409 -9.09 -17.07 23.78
C VAL A 409 -8.53 -16.39 25.05
N THR A 410 -7.44 -16.91 25.61
CA THR A 410 -6.77 -16.36 26.80
C THR A 410 -5.81 -15.19 26.50
N ASP A 411 -6.01 -14.45 25.41
CA ASP A 411 -5.09 -13.40 24.94
C ASP A 411 -3.63 -13.89 24.77
N HIS A 412 -3.45 -15.15 24.39
CA HIS A 412 -2.14 -15.71 24.09
C HIS A 412 -2.03 -16.01 22.61
N VAL A 413 -0.82 -15.87 22.07
CA VAL A 413 -0.57 -16.22 20.68
C VAL A 413 0.66 -17.13 20.63
N LEU A 414 0.48 -18.26 19.95
CA LEU A 414 1.54 -19.23 19.68
C LEU A 414 2.02 -19.02 18.26
N MET A 415 3.28 -18.64 18.12
CA MET A 415 3.89 -18.37 16.83
C MET A 415 4.89 -19.45 16.46
N PHE A 416 4.76 -19.98 15.25
CA PHE A 416 5.62 -21.04 14.72
C PHE A 416 6.31 -20.55 13.45
N PRO A 417 7.52 -21.03 13.13
CA PRO A 417 7.96 -21.05 11.75
C PRO A 417 6.98 -21.88 10.92
N ARG A 418 6.55 -21.41 9.74
CA ARG A 418 5.52 -22.09 8.92
C ARG A 418 5.89 -23.54 8.59
N ASP A 419 7.15 -23.77 8.23
CA ASP A 419 7.65 -25.10 7.85
C ASP A 419 7.89 -26.03 9.06
N LEU A 420 7.77 -25.50 10.29
CA LEU A 420 8.01 -26.21 11.55
C LEU A 420 6.91 -25.85 12.56
N ALA A 421 5.64 -26.08 12.20
CA ALA A 421 4.48 -25.84 13.07
C ALA A 421 4.34 -26.90 14.18
N HIS A 422 5.44 -27.18 14.88
CA HIS A 422 5.53 -28.21 15.91
C HIS A 422 5.57 -27.65 17.33
N HIS A 423 5.04 -28.39 18.31
CA HIS A 423 4.92 -27.93 19.70
C HIS A 423 6.27 -27.58 20.37
N GLN A 424 7.41 -27.97 19.79
CA GLN A 424 8.74 -27.66 20.34
C GLN A 424 9.32 -26.35 19.78
N ASP A 425 8.69 -25.83 18.73
CA ASP A 425 9.22 -24.73 17.92
C ASP A 425 8.42 -23.45 18.08
N TYR A 426 7.34 -23.48 18.87
CA TYR A 426 6.56 -22.27 19.11
C TYR A 426 7.28 -21.29 20.04
N PHE A 427 7.03 -20.03 19.72
CA PHE A 427 7.25 -18.90 20.58
C PHE A 427 5.89 -18.42 21.08
N TRP A 428 5.70 -18.36 22.40
CA TRP A 428 4.47 -17.84 23.01
C TRP A 428 4.63 -16.38 23.43
N TYR A 429 3.58 -15.58 23.30
CA TYR A 429 3.52 -14.27 23.94
C TYR A 429 2.07 -13.86 24.21
N THR A 430 1.92 -12.88 25.09
CA THR A 430 0.62 -12.31 25.45
C THR A 430 0.23 -11.24 24.43
N ARG A 431 -0.91 -11.45 23.77
CA ARG A 431 -1.54 -10.51 22.83
C ARG A 431 -1.70 -9.15 23.50
N GLN A 432 -1.42 -8.10 22.74
CA GLN A 432 -1.54 -6.71 23.19
C GLN A 432 -2.56 -5.97 22.32
N ASP A 433 -2.74 -4.67 22.57
CA ASP A 433 -3.75 -3.78 21.96
C ASP A 433 -3.94 -3.96 20.44
N SER A 434 -2.86 -4.11 19.68
CA SER A 434 -2.93 -4.30 18.22
C SER A 434 -1.75 -5.09 17.70
N HIS A 435 -1.96 -5.76 16.57
CA HIS A 435 -0.95 -6.55 15.90
C HIS A 435 -1.04 -6.41 14.37
N TYR A 436 0.08 -6.69 13.71
CA TYR A 436 0.26 -6.51 12.28
C TYR A 436 1.09 -7.66 11.72
N HIS A 437 0.71 -8.14 10.54
CA HIS A 437 1.46 -9.09 9.74
C HIS A 437 1.76 -8.45 8.39
N PHE A 438 3.04 -8.41 8.02
CA PHE A 438 3.44 -7.95 6.69
C PHE A 438 4.77 -8.61 6.28
N GLY A 439 4.81 -9.14 5.07
CA GLY A 439 5.94 -9.93 4.57
C GLY A 439 6.31 -11.08 5.52
N ASN A 440 7.52 -11.00 6.09
CA ASN A 440 8.05 -12.01 7.02
C ASN A 440 8.06 -11.51 8.48
N MET A 441 7.33 -10.44 8.79
CA MET A 441 7.33 -9.80 10.10
C MET A 441 5.98 -9.90 10.78
N TYR A 442 6.04 -10.19 12.08
CA TYR A 442 4.96 -9.97 13.02
C TYR A 442 5.32 -8.83 13.94
N VAL A 443 4.39 -7.89 14.09
CA VAL A 443 4.55 -6.74 14.97
C VAL A 443 3.39 -6.67 15.94
N SER A 444 3.71 -6.57 17.23
CA SER A 444 2.76 -6.29 18.29
C SER A 444 2.98 -4.89 18.85
N ARG A 445 1.91 -4.22 19.26
CA ARG A 445 1.97 -2.92 19.92
C ARG A 445 1.64 -3.05 21.40
N GLU A 446 2.50 -2.53 22.26
CA GLU A 446 2.33 -2.45 23.72
C GLU A 446 2.38 -0.97 24.14
N GLY A 447 1.22 -0.34 24.32
CA GLY A 447 1.11 1.10 24.58
C GLY A 447 1.67 1.94 23.43
N PHE A 448 2.80 2.61 23.67
CA PHE A 448 3.50 3.42 22.65
C PHE A 448 4.65 2.68 21.97
N TYR A 449 4.90 1.42 22.32
CA TYR A 449 6.04 0.67 21.79
C TYR A 449 5.58 -0.42 20.84
N PHE A 450 6.37 -0.63 19.79
CA PHE A 450 6.22 -1.72 18.84
C PHE A 450 7.31 -2.75 19.12
N ASN A 451 6.89 -4.01 19.16
CA ASN A 451 7.71 -5.17 19.40
C ASN A 451 7.64 -6.09 18.17
N LEU A 452 8.78 -6.61 17.74
CA LEU A 452 8.91 -7.49 16.58
C LEU A 452 9.16 -8.92 17.05
N ALA A 453 8.47 -9.90 16.47
CA ALA A 453 8.77 -11.31 16.77
C ALA A 453 10.08 -11.74 16.10
N ASP A 454 11.03 -12.17 16.91
CA ASP A 454 12.23 -12.90 16.48
C ASP A 454 11.99 -14.38 16.74
N LEU A 455 11.55 -15.10 15.70
CA LEU A 455 11.23 -16.54 15.79
C LEU A 455 12.47 -17.39 16.07
N GLU A 456 13.64 -16.98 15.58
CA GLU A 456 14.90 -17.71 15.79
C GLU A 456 15.39 -17.51 17.23
N GLY A 457 15.35 -16.27 17.72
CA GLY A 457 15.65 -15.94 19.12
C GLY A 457 14.52 -16.29 20.10
N ARG A 458 13.36 -16.75 19.62
CA ARG A 458 12.14 -17.07 20.38
C ARG A 458 11.78 -15.97 21.39
N LYS A 459 11.75 -14.71 20.93
CA LYS A 459 11.50 -13.54 21.78
C LYS A 459 10.81 -12.40 21.03
N MET A 460 10.15 -11.52 21.78
CA MET A 460 9.80 -10.19 21.29
C MET A 460 10.99 -9.24 21.43
N VAL A 461 11.31 -8.53 20.36
CA VAL A 461 12.32 -7.47 20.35
C VAL A 461 11.63 -6.12 20.31
N ARG A 462 11.86 -5.29 21.32
CA ARG A 462 11.41 -3.89 21.29
C ARG A 462 12.13 -3.16 20.18
N TYR A 463 11.37 -2.47 19.33
CA TYR A 463 11.90 -1.82 18.14
C TYR A 463 11.70 -0.31 18.13
N ALA A 464 10.46 0.15 18.21
CA ALA A 464 10.17 1.55 17.97
C ALA A 464 9.12 2.10 18.92
N LYS A 465 9.25 3.39 19.26
CA LYS A 465 8.16 4.13 19.90
C LYS A 465 7.37 4.90 18.85
N ALA A 466 6.05 4.78 18.90
CA ALA A 466 5.12 5.62 18.14
C ALA A 466 3.72 5.62 18.77
N LEU A 467 3.10 6.79 18.78
CA LEU A 467 1.71 7.02 19.11
C LEU A 467 0.83 6.95 17.88
N ARG A 468 1.22 7.64 16.78
CA ARG A 468 0.41 7.76 15.56
C ARG A 468 0.95 6.93 14.40
N ALA A 469 2.27 6.89 14.24
CA ALA A 469 2.90 6.13 13.19
C ALA A 469 2.59 4.63 13.31
N ARG A 470 2.44 3.97 12.17
CA ARG A 470 2.13 2.54 12.09
C ARG A 470 3.04 1.88 11.06
N PRO A 471 3.54 0.67 11.33
CA PRO A 471 4.27 -0.08 10.33
C PRO A 471 3.26 -0.65 9.31
N GLN A 472 3.64 -0.65 8.03
CA GLN A 472 2.75 -1.03 6.92
C GLN A 472 3.30 -2.16 6.06
N ALA A 473 4.63 -2.24 5.93
CA ALA A 473 5.27 -3.21 5.04
C ALA A 473 6.70 -3.50 5.46
N PHE A 474 7.20 -4.64 5.00
CA PHE A 474 8.60 -5.02 5.11
C PHE A 474 9.17 -5.37 3.73
N TYR A 475 10.08 -4.55 3.23
CA TYR A 475 10.70 -4.75 1.91
C TYR A 475 12.17 -4.37 1.93
N ASN A 476 13.02 -5.22 1.37
CA ASN A 476 14.46 -4.98 1.21
C ASN A 476 15.17 -4.75 2.58
N GLY A 477 14.78 -5.51 3.60
CA GLY A 477 15.28 -5.37 4.97
C GLY A 477 14.84 -4.08 5.67
N LEU A 478 13.79 -3.41 5.19
CA LEU A 478 13.27 -2.15 5.73
C LEU A 478 11.84 -2.33 6.22
N VAL A 479 11.54 -1.77 7.39
CA VAL A 479 10.17 -1.55 7.85
C VAL A 479 9.70 -0.18 7.33
N TRP A 480 8.59 -0.16 6.62
CA TRP A 480 8.00 1.07 6.09
C TRP A 480 6.88 1.56 7.01
N TRP A 481 6.97 2.82 7.44
CA TRP A 481 6.07 3.41 8.43
C TRP A 481 5.23 4.53 7.85
N THR A 482 3.94 4.56 8.17
CA THR A 482 3.12 5.77 7.93
C THR A 482 3.50 6.86 8.92
N VAL A 483 3.94 8.01 8.41
CA VAL A 483 4.25 9.23 9.18
C VAL A 483 3.48 10.41 8.58
N GLY A 484 2.89 11.26 9.43
CA GLY A 484 2.16 12.46 8.98
C GLY A 484 0.92 12.17 8.11
N ASP A 485 0.34 10.98 8.26
CA ASP A 485 -0.84 10.43 7.56
C ASP A 485 -0.69 10.17 6.05
N THR A 486 0.33 10.71 5.38
CA THR A 486 0.48 10.63 3.90
C THR A 486 1.90 10.34 3.44
N SER A 487 2.78 9.91 4.35
CA SER A 487 4.17 9.55 4.02
C SER A 487 4.52 8.15 4.50
N LEU A 488 5.22 7.39 3.67
CA LEU A 488 5.79 6.08 3.99
C LEU A 488 7.29 6.28 4.14
N VAL A 489 7.79 6.15 5.37
CA VAL A 489 9.20 6.37 5.71
C VAL A 489 9.87 5.02 5.89
N PRO A 490 10.95 4.72 5.15
CA PRO A 490 11.74 3.52 5.37
C PRO A 490 12.57 3.65 6.64
N THR A 491 12.56 2.58 7.43
CA THR A 491 13.37 2.42 8.63
C THR A 491 14.06 1.06 8.58
N PHE A 492 15.22 0.92 9.23
CA PHE A 492 15.84 -0.40 9.41
C PHE A 492 16.16 -0.67 10.88
N ILE A 493 16.31 -1.95 11.17
CA ILE A 493 16.59 -2.46 12.51
C ILE A 493 18.04 -2.88 12.59
N ASP A 494 18.64 -2.58 13.73
CA ASP A 494 19.93 -3.08 14.14
C ASP A 494 19.90 -3.50 15.62
N LEU A 495 20.01 -4.80 15.87
CA LEU A 495 19.98 -5.37 17.22
C LEU A 495 21.25 -5.07 18.04
N GLU A 496 22.29 -4.48 17.45
CA GLU A 496 23.43 -3.96 18.21
C GLU A 496 23.06 -2.66 18.96
N THR A 497 22.06 -1.92 18.46
CA THR A 497 21.51 -0.70 19.08
C THR A 497 19.98 -0.72 19.09
N PRO A 498 19.36 -1.70 19.79
CA PRO A 498 17.92 -1.97 19.70
C PRO A 498 17.02 -0.82 20.17
N GLU A 499 17.57 0.13 20.93
CA GLU A 499 16.87 1.34 21.36
C GLU A 499 16.73 2.41 20.27
N LYS A 500 17.50 2.31 19.17
CA LYS A 500 17.51 3.30 18.09
C LYS A 500 16.78 2.79 16.86
N VAL A 501 15.95 3.66 16.28
CA VAL A 501 15.37 3.43 14.96
C VAL A 501 16.15 4.24 13.94
N TYR A 502 16.77 3.55 12.98
CA TYR A 502 17.39 4.20 11.83
C TYR A 502 16.33 4.50 10.77
N TYR A 503 16.27 5.72 10.27
CA TYR A 503 15.30 6.16 9.27
C TYR A 503 15.95 6.98 8.15
N ASN A 504 15.31 6.99 6.97
CA ASN A 504 15.71 7.83 5.85
C ASN A 504 14.51 8.63 5.33
N ALA A 505 14.40 9.90 5.75
CA ALA A 505 13.29 10.78 5.37
C ALA A 505 13.33 11.20 3.89
N ASP A 506 14.52 11.31 3.28
CA ASP A 506 14.66 11.63 1.86
C ASP A 506 14.21 10.45 0.97
N GLY A 507 14.34 9.23 1.50
CA GLY A 507 13.81 8.00 0.92
C GLY A 507 12.30 7.81 1.10
N ALA A 508 11.60 8.71 1.78
CA ALA A 508 10.17 8.58 2.00
C ALA A 508 9.37 8.71 0.69
N ILE A 509 8.21 8.04 0.65
CA ILE A 509 7.23 8.16 -0.44
C ILE A 509 6.04 8.94 0.11
N THR A 510 5.66 10.03 -0.54
CA THR A 510 4.65 10.97 -0.02
C THR A 510 3.50 11.18 -0.97
N GLY A 511 2.34 11.55 -0.42
CA GLY A 511 1.17 11.99 -1.19
C GLY A 511 0.10 10.93 -1.42
N PHE A 512 0.16 9.77 -0.77
CA PHE A 512 -0.93 8.79 -0.80
C PHE A 512 -2.14 9.21 0.04
N SER A 513 -3.27 8.54 -0.16
CA SER A 513 -4.53 8.81 0.56
C SER A 513 -4.42 8.62 2.09
N LYS A 514 -5.13 9.46 2.85
CA LYS A 514 -5.03 9.55 4.33
C LYS A 514 -5.57 8.32 5.10
N LYS A 515 -6.21 7.36 4.43
CA LYS A 515 -7.10 6.36 5.05
C LYS A 515 -6.51 4.94 5.15
N ASN A 516 -5.20 4.77 5.26
CA ASN A 516 -4.66 3.55 4.65
C ASN A 516 -4.07 2.56 5.66
N VAL A 517 -4.87 1.55 5.98
CA VAL A 517 -4.35 0.21 6.28
C VAL A 517 -3.87 -0.33 4.93
N PHE A 518 -2.57 -0.61 4.82
CA PHE A 518 -2.02 -1.15 3.59
C PHE A 518 -2.03 -2.68 3.64
N ALA A 519 -2.28 -3.30 2.49
CA ALA A 519 -1.94 -4.69 2.25
C ALA A 519 -0.67 -4.77 1.42
N GLN A 520 0.32 -5.47 1.94
CA GLN A 520 1.55 -5.71 1.21
C GLN A 520 1.37 -6.88 0.24
N GLY A 521 1.88 -6.73 -0.98
CA GLY A 521 1.97 -7.83 -1.93
C GLY A 521 2.83 -8.97 -1.40
N SER A 522 2.62 -10.18 -1.94
CA SER A 522 3.34 -11.37 -1.53
C SER A 522 4.68 -11.50 -2.26
N ASP A 523 5.70 -11.85 -1.49
CA ASP A 523 7.00 -12.28 -2.00
C ASP A 523 6.90 -13.52 -2.91
N THR A 524 5.93 -14.43 -2.75
CA THR A 524 5.79 -15.63 -3.61
C THR A 524 5.33 -15.27 -5.03
N ARG A 525 4.71 -14.10 -5.17
CA ARG A 525 4.22 -13.51 -6.42
C ARG A 525 5.17 -12.43 -6.94
N ASP A 526 6.40 -12.35 -6.41
CA ASP A 526 7.41 -11.34 -6.71
C ASP A 526 6.90 -9.88 -6.56
N SER A 527 5.96 -9.67 -5.63
CA SER A 527 5.18 -8.43 -5.49
C SER A 527 5.33 -7.75 -4.13
N SER A 528 6.27 -8.21 -3.30
CA SER A 528 6.52 -7.67 -1.95
C SER A 528 6.97 -6.21 -1.91
N HIS A 529 7.41 -5.69 -3.04
CA HIS A 529 7.71 -4.28 -3.24
C HIS A 529 6.46 -3.41 -3.36
N LEU A 530 5.27 -4.01 -3.51
CA LEU A 530 4.01 -3.30 -3.67
C LEU A 530 3.24 -3.28 -2.36
N VAL A 531 2.64 -2.13 -2.05
CA VAL A 531 1.59 -2.03 -1.05
C VAL A 531 0.36 -1.42 -1.67
N ALA A 532 -0.79 -2.05 -1.47
CA ALA A 532 -2.07 -1.62 -1.98
C ALA A 532 -2.95 -1.11 -0.83
N THR A 533 -3.82 -0.17 -1.16
CA THR A 533 -4.76 0.41 -0.21
C THR A 533 -5.96 0.97 -0.95
N GLU A 534 -7.08 1.06 -0.25
CA GLU A 534 -8.27 1.72 -0.79
C GLU A 534 -8.00 3.19 -1.08
N HIS A 535 -8.53 3.64 -2.21
CA HIS A 535 -8.64 5.04 -2.57
C HIS A 535 -10.11 5.33 -2.81
N LYS A 536 -10.55 6.57 -2.56
CA LYS A 536 -11.93 6.97 -2.83
C LYS A 536 -12.41 6.73 -4.27
N TYR A 537 -11.50 6.53 -5.23
CA TYR A 537 -11.77 6.33 -6.67
C TYR A 537 -11.35 4.92 -7.16
N GLY A 538 -11.11 3.97 -6.26
CA GLY A 538 -10.62 2.64 -6.58
C GLY A 538 -9.52 2.19 -5.61
N GLN A 539 -8.34 1.86 -6.13
CA GLN A 539 -7.20 1.46 -5.29
C GLN A 539 -5.96 2.28 -5.61
N GLU A 540 -5.10 2.44 -4.61
CA GLU A 540 -3.79 3.05 -4.77
C GLU A 540 -2.72 2.01 -4.48
N ILE A 541 -1.75 1.89 -5.38
CA ILE A 541 -0.60 1.02 -5.25
C ILE A 541 0.63 1.88 -5.07
N VAL A 542 1.39 1.66 -4.01
CA VAL A 542 2.67 2.28 -3.80
C VAL A 542 3.75 1.24 -4.08
N ASP A 543 4.62 1.54 -5.04
CA ASP A 543 5.82 0.75 -5.32
C ASP A 543 6.97 1.25 -4.44
N LEU A 544 7.35 0.44 -3.45
CA LEU A 544 8.42 0.70 -2.49
C LEU A 544 9.82 0.66 -3.12
N ALA A 545 9.99 0.03 -4.29
CA ALA A 545 11.26 -0.04 -5.00
C ALA A 545 11.51 1.22 -5.83
N THR A 546 10.51 1.67 -6.59
CA THR A 546 10.64 2.83 -7.48
C THR A 546 10.20 4.15 -6.84
N GLY A 547 9.35 4.08 -5.81
CA GLY A 547 8.72 5.25 -5.19
C GLY A 547 7.58 5.85 -6.01
N ILE A 548 7.06 5.12 -7.01
CA ILE A 548 5.93 5.55 -7.84
C ILE A 548 4.61 5.15 -7.16
N ILE A 549 3.63 6.05 -7.22
CA ILE A 549 2.25 5.79 -6.81
C ILE A 549 1.41 5.53 -8.06
N THR A 550 0.67 4.43 -8.11
CA THR A 550 -0.25 4.10 -9.20
C THR A 550 -1.69 4.13 -8.69
N LEU A 551 -2.50 5.00 -9.27
CA LEU A 551 -3.93 5.06 -9.00
C LEU A 551 -4.66 4.13 -9.98
N VAL A 552 -5.29 3.11 -9.43
CA VAL A 552 -6.10 2.13 -10.14
C VAL A 552 -7.56 2.55 -10.04
N LYS A 553 -8.18 2.82 -11.19
CA LYS A 553 -9.56 3.29 -11.29
C LYS A 553 -10.43 2.32 -12.10
N THR A 554 -11.73 2.52 -12.04
CA THR A 554 -12.70 1.99 -13.01
C THR A 554 -12.65 2.78 -14.32
N GLN A 555 -13.33 2.29 -15.38
CA GLN A 555 -13.43 3.02 -16.65
C GLN A 555 -14.11 4.38 -16.50
N MET A 556 -15.04 4.48 -15.55
CA MET A 556 -15.62 5.76 -15.14
C MET A 556 -14.54 6.60 -14.44
N ALA A 557 -14.38 7.86 -14.83
CA ALA A 557 -13.47 8.81 -14.18
C ALA A 557 -13.82 9.12 -12.71
N TRP A 558 -14.92 8.55 -12.22
CA TRP A 558 -15.60 8.90 -10.97
C TRP A 558 -15.83 7.65 -10.10
N PRO A 559 -16.00 7.83 -8.78
CA PRO A 559 -16.03 6.72 -7.84
C PRO A 559 -17.33 5.94 -7.96
N GLU A 560 -17.23 4.74 -8.48
CA GLU A 560 -18.24 3.70 -8.27
C GLU A 560 -17.68 2.70 -7.26
N PRO A 561 -18.50 2.18 -6.33
CA PRO A 561 -18.09 1.06 -5.50
C PRO A 561 -17.71 -0.11 -6.40
N SER A 562 -16.45 -0.52 -6.35
CA SER A 562 -15.92 -1.63 -7.13
C SER A 562 -14.93 -2.43 -6.31
N VAL A 563 -14.91 -3.74 -6.54
CA VAL A 563 -13.87 -4.62 -6.02
C VAL A 563 -12.79 -4.73 -7.08
N HIS A 564 -11.55 -4.45 -6.72
CA HIS A 564 -10.40 -4.50 -7.64
C HIS A 564 -9.51 -5.70 -7.33
N PHE A 565 -9.06 -6.38 -8.38
CA PHE A 565 -8.13 -7.49 -8.32
C PHE A 565 -6.83 -7.06 -9.00
N LEU A 566 -5.78 -6.89 -8.22
CA LEU A 566 -4.47 -6.44 -8.67
C LEU A 566 -3.57 -7.66 -8.87
N GLY A 567 -2.88 -7.74 -10.00
CA GLY A 567 -2.05 -8.92 -10.27
C GLY A 567 -1.27 -8.87 -11.56
N TYR A 568 -0.78 -10.04 -11.96
CA TYR A 568 0.02 -10.25 -13.15
C TYR A 568 -0.61 -11.31 -14.04
N ARG A 569 -0.42 -11.14 -15.35
CA ARG A 569 -0.73 -12.15 -16.36
C ARG A 569 0.40 -12.12 -17.40
N ASP A 570 0.99 -13.27 -17.70
CA ASP A 570 2.19 -13.39 -18.54
C ASP A 570 3.34 -12.44 -18.12
N GLY A 571 3.54 -12.26 -16.81
CA GLY A 571 4.59 -11.38 -16.26
C GLY A 571 4.33 -9.88 -16.41
N LYS A 572 3.16 -9.48 -16.92
CA LYS A 572 2.74 -8.08 -17.06
C LYS A 572 1.68 -7.74 -16.04
N PHE A 573 1.82 -6.59 -15.40
CA PHE A 573 0.85 -6.13 -14.42
C PHE A 573 -0.49 -5.80 -15.10
N GLN A 574 -1.57 -6.23 -14.46
CA GLN A 574 -2.96 -6.00 -14.87
C GLN A 574 -3.80 -5.73 -13.62
N SER A 575 -4.92 -5.04 -13.82
CA SER A 575 -5.96 -4.92 -12.80
C SER A 575 -7.29 -5.26 -13.42
N TRP A 576 -8.11 -6.00 -12.67
CA TRP A 576 -9.49 -6.32 -13.00
C TRP A 576 -10.40 -5.71 -11.93
N CYS A 577 -11.67 -5.51 -12.25
CA CYS A 577 -12.65 -5.07 -11.26
C CYS A 577 -14.04 -5.63 -11.51
N MET A 578 -14.78 -5.84 -10.42
CA MET A 578 -16.23 -6.00 -10.44
C MET A 578 -16.86 -4.68 -10.02
N CYS A 579 -17.64 -4.07 -10.91
CA CYS A 579 -18.43 -2.88 -10.59
C CYS A 579 -19.59 -3.24 -9.64
N SER A 580 -20.16 -2.25 -8.96
CA SER A 580 -21.23 -2.42 -7.96
C SER A 580 -22.35 -3.38 -8.38
N GLY A 581 -22.88 -3.25 -9.60
CA GLY A 581 -23.93 -4.12 -10.11
C GLY A 581 -23.49 -5.60 -10.22
N VAL A 582 -22.24 -5.85 -10.61
CA VAL A 582 -21.67 -7.20 -10.70
C VAL A 582 -21.40 -7.77 -9.31
N VAL A 583 -20.94 -6.94 -8.37
CA VAL A 583 -20.79 -7.35 -6.95
C VAL A 583 -22.14 -7.74 -6.36
N ASP A 584 -23.20 -6.97 -6.63
CA ASP A 584 -24.56 -7.27 -6.16
C ASP A 584 -25.15 -8.54 -6.82
N TYR A 585 -24.84 -8.78 -8.10
CA TYR A 585 -25.15 -10.04 -8.76
C TYR A 585 -24.44 -11.21 -8.09
N THR A 586 -23.12 -11.11 -7.89
CA THR A 586 -22.29 -12.12 -7.23
C THR A 586 -22.76 -12.41 -5.81
N ARG A 587 -23.15 -11.39 -5.03
CA ARG A 587 -23.75 -11.55 -3.68
C ARG A 587 -25.00 -12.41 -3.71
N ARG A 588 -25.92 -12.13 -4.64
CA ARG A 588 -27.17 -12.90 -4.77
C ARG A 588 -26.90 -14.35 -5.16
N LYS A 589 -25.98 -14.57 -6.10
CA LYS A 589 -25.58 -15.90 -6.55
C LYS A 589 -24.91 -16.72 -5.44
N ALA A 590 -23.96 -16.13 -4.72
CA ALA A 590 -23.26 -16.79 -3.62
C ALA A 590 -24.20 -17.15 -2.46
N SER A 591 -25.12 -16.25 -2.11
CA SER A 591 -26.13 -16.54 -1.07
C SER A 591 -27.05 -17.69 -1.49
N ALA A 592 -27.49 -17.71 -2.76
CA ALA A 592 -28.29 -18.80 -3.30
C ALA A 592 -27.54 -20.15 -3.33
N GLN A 593 -26.24 -20.17 -3.65
CA GLN A 593 -25.41 -21.39 -3.63
C GLN A 593 -25.35 -22.03 -2.24
N LEU A 594 -25.34 -21.21 -1.17
CA LEU A 594 -25.25 -21.67 0.22
C LEU A 594 -26.61 -21.80 0.92
N GLY A 595 -27.71 -21.51 0.21
CA GLY A 595 -29.07 -21.60 0.74
C GLY A 595 -29.40 -20.56 1.83
N ILE A 596 -28.82 -19.36 1.73
CA ILE A 596 -28.90 -18.26 2.72
C ILE A 596 -29.78 -17.13 2.21
#